data_AF-A0A2Z3HBP0-F1
#
_entry.id   AF-A0A2Z3HBP0-F1
#
_cell.length_a   1.000
_cell.length_b   1.000
_cell.length_c   1.000
_cell.angle_alpha   90.00
_cell.angle_beta   90.00
_cell.angle_gamma   90.00
#
_symmetry.space_group_name_H-M   'P 1'
#
loop_
_entity.id
_entity.type
_entity.pdbx_description
1 polymer ?
#
loop_
_entity_poly.entity_id
_entity_poly.type
_entity_poly.pdbx_seq_one_letter_code
_entity_poly.pdbx_strand_id
1 'polypeptide(L)'
;MSFAERERDRGGTGTFADRVRRERSGNLFLVRGKDSTGRDAWYFLLVDPGKRAAFRKASGGELQLNAYGRIIASGYGVSPPAAVRERMRTEYGFTGE
;
A
#
# COMPACT_ATOMS: atom_id res chain seq x y z
N MET A 1 -35.46 -25.15 39.16
CA MET A 1 -34.26 -25.96 38.88
C MET A 1 -34.08 -26.03 37.37
N SER A 2 -32.87 -25.72 36.91
CA SER A 2 -32.31 -25.88 35.56
C SER A 2 -32.84 -25.05 34.40
N PHE A 3 -32.02 -24.60 33.44
CA PHE A 3 -30.59 -24.24 33.26
C PHE A 3 -30.47 -24.09 31.73
N ALA A 4 -30.13 -22.89 31.24
CA ALA A 4 -29.57 -22.57 29.90
C ALA A 4 -29.55 -21.04 29.79
N GLU A 5 -28.65 -20.32 30.46
CA GLU A 5 -27.27 -20.03 29.98
C GLU A 5 -27.29 -19.67 28.49
N ARG A 6 -27.52 -18.40 28.13
CA ARG A 6 -26.54 -17.31 27.94
C ARG A 6 -25.35 -17.69 27.03
N GLU A 7 -25.08 -16.76 26.11
CA GLU A 7 -23.75 -16.45 25.54
C GLU A 7 -23.23 -17.38 24.41
N ARG A 8 -22.65 -16.94 23.28
CA ARG A 8 -21.95 -15.69 22.95
C ARG A 8 -22.02 -15.31 21.47
N ASP A 9 -22.16 -14.00 21.29
CA ASP A 9 -21.36 -13.07 20.48
C ASP A 9 -20.43 -13.58 19.35
N ARG A 10 -20.38 -12.74 18.30
CA ARG A 10 -19.83 -12.97 16.96
C ARG A 10 -18.31 -13.20 16.97
N GLY A 11 -17.87 -14.30 16.37
CA GLY A 11 -16.47 -14.55 16.04
C GLY A 11 -15.99 -13.69 14.86
N GLY A 12 -15.64 -12.43 15.13
CA GLY A 12 -14.91 -11.58 14.19
C GLY A 12 -13.41 -11.89 14.24
N THR A 13 -12.95 -12.94 13.56
CA THR A 13 -11.52 -13.17 13.33
C THR A 13 -11.03 -12.24 12.22
N GLY A 14 -10.76 -10.99 12.56
CA GLY A 14 -9.92 -10.12 11.74
C GLY A 14 -8.50 -10.68 11.75
N THR A 15 -8.16 -11.47 10.72
CA THR A 15 -6.82 -12.03 10.50
C THR A 15 -5.78 -10.90 10.53
N PHE A 16 -4.51 -11.20 10.84
CA PHE A 16 -3.41 -10.22 10.75
C PHE A 16 -3.40 -9.43 9.43
N ALA A 17 -3.87 -10.04 8.34
CA ALA A 17 -4.11 -9.39 7.05
C ALA A 17 -5.10 -8.20 7.12
N ASP A 18 -6.16 -8.28 7.93
CA ASP A 18 -7.15 -7.21 8.13
C ASP A 18 -6.57 -6.01 8.91
N ARG A 19 -5.74 -6.31 9.92
CA ARG A 19 -5.01 -5.28 10.69
C ARG A 19 -3.95 -4.58 9.85
N VAL A 20 -3.20 -5.36 9.06
CA VAL A 20 -2.24 -4.85 8.08
C VAL A 20 -2.94 -4.03 6.99
N ARG A 21 -4.15 -4.40 6.56
CA ARG A 21 -4.97 -3.63 5.61
C ARG A 21 -5.38 -2.28 6.19
N ARG A 22 -5.87 -2.22 7.44
CA ARG A 22 -6.31 -0.98 8.09
C ARG A 22 -5.19 0.02 8.40
N GLU A 23 -3.99 -0.45 8.76
CA GLU A 23 -2.84 0.45 9.03
C GLU A 23 -2.16 0.96 7.74
N ARG A 24 -2.46 0.36 6.58
CA ARG A 24 -1.82 0.68 5.29
C ARG A 24 -2.63 1.59 4.38
N SER A 25 -3.91 1.84 4.67
CA SER A 25 -4.89 2.56 3.83
C SER A 25 -4.55 4.03 3.49
N GLY A 26 -3.35 4.52 3.79
CA GLY A 26 -2.93 5.88 3.45
C GLY A 26 -1.43 6.03 3.20
N ASN A 27 -0.68 4.93 3.06
CA ASN A 27 0.77 4.97 2.87
C ASN A 27 1.23 4.33 1.56
N LEU A 28 0.30 4.08 0.63
CA LEU A 28 0.67 3.68 -0.73
C LEU A 28 0.87 4.90 -1.60
N PHE A 29 2.04 5.01 -2.22
CA PHE A 29 2.42 6.09 -3.11
C PHE A 29 2.74 5.55 -4.50
N LEU A 30 2.26 6.27 -5.53
CA LEU A 30 2.65 6.01 -6.91
C LEU A 30 3.85 6.86 -7.27
N VAL A 31 5.01 6.23 -7.43
CA VAL A 31 6.22 6.87 -7.92
C VAL A 31 6.34 6.63 -9.42
N ARG A 32 6.63 7.71 -10.16
CA ARG A 32 6.90 7.69 -11.59
C ARG A 32 8.29 8.24 -11.80
N GLY A 33 9.05 7.61 -12.68
CA GLY A 33 10.42 8.04 -12.97
C GLY A 33 10.97 7.34 -14.20
N LYS A 34 12.21 7.66 -14.53
CA LYS A 34 12.96 6.93 -15.54
C LYS A 34 13.81 5.88 -14.85
N ASP A 35 13.80 4.68 -15.39
CA ASP A 35 14.74 3.64 -15.01
C ASP A 35 16.17 4.01 -15.47
N SER A 36 17.17 3.30 -14.96
CA SER A 36 18.59 3.41 -15.37
C SER A 36 18.82 3.36 -16.89
N THR A 37 17.89 2.75 -17.63
CA THR A 37 17.89 2.68 -19.10
C THR A 37 17.23 3.88 -19.81
N GLY A 38 16.74 4.88 -19.07
CA GLY A 38 16.03 6.05 -19.58
C GLY A 38 14.54 5.82 -19.90
N ARG A 39 14.04 4.59 -19.71
CA ARG A 39 12.65 4.22 -19.95
C ARG A 39 11.75 4.68 -18.82
N ASP A 40 10.60 5.24 -19.16
CA ASP A 40 9.61 5.59 -18.16
C ASP A 40 9.10 4.32 -17.45
N ALA A 41 9.00 4.41 -16.14
CA ALA A 41 8.56 3.33 -15.27
C ALA A 41 7.75 3.90 -14.11
N TRP A 42 6.91 3.05 -13.54
CA TRP A 42 6.09 3.35 -12.39
C TRP A 42 6.27 2.28 -11.31
N TYR A 43 6.17 2.73 -10.06
CA TYR A 43 6.38 1.91 -8.87
C TYR A 43 5.33 2.27 -7.82
N PHE A 44 4.57 1.28 -7.37
CA PHE A 44 3.73 1.39 -6.19
C PHE A 44 4.55 1.05 -4.96
N LEU A 45 4.86 2.09 -4.18
CA LEU A 45 5.64 1.98 -2.96
C LEU A 45 4.71 2.06 -1.76
N LEU A 46 4.73 1.02 -0.94
CA LEU A 46 4.12 1.05 0.37
C LEU A 46 5.13 1.58 1.37
N VAL A 47 4.99 2.85 1.75
CA VAL A 47 5.89 3.56 2.65
C VAL A 47 5.57 3.23 4.10
N ASP A 48 6.60 3.07 4.93
CA ASP A 48 6.38 2.90 6.36
C ASP A 48 5.86 4.23 6.97
N PRO A 49 4.87 4.21 7.87
CA PRO A 49 4.27 5.43 8.43
C PRO A 49 5.29 6.36 9.08
N GLY A 50 6.31 5.82 9.77
CA GLY A 50 7.39 6.61 10.36
C GLY A 50 8.35 7.25 9.35
N LYS A 51 8.38 6.74 8.10
CA LYS A 51 9.23 7.25 7.02
C LYS A 51 8.48 8.13 6.02
N ARG A 52 7.15 8.22 6.12
CA ARG A 52 6.29 9.00 5.22
C ARG A 52 6.71 10.46 5.10
N ALA A 53 7.05 11.11 6.20
CA ALA A 53 7.49 12.50 6.20
C ALA A 53 8.84 12.68 5.46
N ALA A 54 9.78 11.75 5.65
CA ALA A 54 11.06 11.75 4.96
C ALA A 54 10.88 11.48 3.47
N PHE A 55 10.05 10.49 3.12
CA PHE A 55 9.70 10.16 1.74
C PHE A 55 9.13 11.36 0.99
N ARG A 56 8.18 12.09 1.61
CA ARG A 56 7.57 13.28 1.00
C ARG A 56 8.55 14.44 0.78
N LYS A 57 9.60 14.54 1.59
CA LYS A 57 10.68 15.52 1.38
C LYS A 57 11.63 15.10 0.26
N ALA A 58 11.81 13.80 0.07
CA ALA A 58 12.76 13.25 -0.88
C ALA A 58 12.16 12.94 -2.26
N SER A 59 10.83 12.99 -2.42
CA SER A 59 10.09 12.66 -3.65
C SER A 59 10.33 13.58 -4.86
N GLY A 60 11.27 14.52 -4.77
CA GLY A 60 11.66 15.43 -5.86
C GLY A 60 13.01 15.14 -6.51
N GLY A 61 13.73 14.08 -6.08
CA GLY A 61 15.05 13.73 -6.59
C GLY A 61 15.24 12.24 -6.86
N GLU A 62 16.48 11.81 -7.07
CA GLU A 62 16.83 10.38 -7.16
C GLU A 62 16.56 9.71 -5.82
N LEU A 63 15.59 8.80 -5.80
CA LEU A 63 15.07 8.22 -4.57
C LEU A 63 15.21 6.70 -4.57
N GLN A 64 15.94 6.19 -3.58
CA GLN A 64 15.99 4.76 -3.31
C GLN A 64 14.69 4.31 -2.62
N LEU A 65 13.70 3.88 -3.41
CA LEU A 65 12.38 3.47 -2.93
C LEU A 65 12.44 2.42 -1.81
N ASN A 66 13.37 1.48 -1.93
CA ASN A 66 13.61 0.41 -0.95
C ASN A 66 14.05 0.92 0.44
N ALA A 67 14.53 2.17 0.55
CA ALA A 67 14.89 2.75 1.85
C ALA A 67 13.67 3.21 2.66
N TYR A 68 12.55 3.53 1.98
CA TYR A 68 11.36 4.13 2.60
C TYR A 68 10.23 3.14 2.83
N GLY A 69 10.26 2.00 2.13
CA GLY A 69 9.24 0.98 2.28
C GLY A 69 9.42 -0.14 1.28
N ARG A 70 8.32 -0.81 0.94
CA ARG A 70 8.30 -1.99 0.06
C ARG A 70 7.57 -1.71 -1.24
N ILE A 71 8.23 -2.00 -2.35
CA ILE A 71 7.58 -1.99 -3.67
C ILE A 71 6.63 -3.19 -3.75
N ILE A 72 5.34 -2.92 -3.99
CA ILE A 72 4.31 -3.97 -4.11
C ILE A 72 3.92 -4.25 -5.56
N ALA A 73 4.13 -3.28 -6.44
CA ALA A 73 3.97 -3.43 -7.88
C ALA A 73 4.87 -2.45 -8.62
N SER A 74 5.34 -2.85 -9.79
CA SER A 74 6.15 -2.00 -10.68
C SER A 74 5.91 -2.40 -12.12
N GLY A 75 6.26 -1.51 -13.04
CA GLY A 75 6.23 -1.81 -14.46
C GLY A 75 6.76 -0.66 -15.29
N TYR A 76 6.98 -0.95 -16.58
CA TYR A 76 7.38 0.04 -17.55
C TYR A 76 6.18 0.82 -18.10
N GLY A 77 6.44 2.03 -18.56
CA GLY A 77 5.47 2.97 -19.10
C GLY A 77 5.30 4.22 -18.24
N VAL A 78 4.59 5.20 -18.79
CA VAL A 78 4.35 6.50 -18.14
C VAL A 78 3.37 6.38 -16.96
N SER A 79 2.50 5.37 -16.98
CA SER A 79 1.48 5.18 -15.94
C SER A 79 1.07 3.73 -15.80
N PRO A 80 0.65 3.31 -14.59
CA PRO A 80 0.21 1.95 -14.35
C PRO A 80 -1.07 1.61 -15.13
N PRO A 81 -1.23 0.38 -15.62
CA PRO A 81 -2.47 -0.09 -16.23
C PRO A 81 -3.66 0.02 -15.26
N ALA A 82 -4.87 0.21 -15.81
CA ALA A 82 -6.09 0.34 -15.01
C ALA A 82 -6.32 -0.88 -14.10
N ALA A 83 -6.05 -2.10 -14.61
CA ALA A 83 -6.15 -3.33 -13.83
C ALA A 83 -5.25 -3.33 -12.59
N VAL A 84 -4.04 -2.76 -12.70
CA VAL A 84 -3.12 -2.64 -11.56
C VAL A 84 -3.64 -1.61 -10.56
N ARG A 85 -4.10 -0.45 -11.01
CA ARG A 85 -4.69 0.58 -10.13
C ARG A 85 -5.90 0.06 -9.37
N GLU A 86 -6.77 -0.68 -10.05
CA GLU A 86 -7.96 -1.32 -9.49
C GLU A 86 -7.59 -2.30 -8.37
N ARG A 87 -6.60 -3.14 -8.64
CA ARG A 87 -6.04 -4.07 -7.67
C ARG A 87 -5.47 -3.34 -6.45
N MET A 88 -4.70 -2.27 -6.67
CA MET A 88 -4.13 -1.46 -5.58
C MET A 88 -5.21 -0.75 -4.76
N ARG A 89 -6.28 -0.28 -5.41
CA ARG A 89 -7.42 0.32 -4.72
C ARG A 89 -8.13 -0.71 -3.82
N THR A 90 -8.40 -1.89 -4.36
CA THR A 90 -9.14 -2.95 -3.66
C THR A 90 -8.33 -3.60 -2.54
N GLU A 91 -7.06 -3.91 -2.78
CA GLU A 91 -6.22 -4.62 -1.81
C GLU A 91 -5.54 -3.71 -0.78
N TYR A 92 -5.22 -2.46 -1.16
CA TYR A 92 -4.39 -1.55 -0.36
C TYR A 92 -5.04 -0.18 -0.11
N GLY A 93 -6.25 0.07 -0.61
CA GLY A 93 -6.94 1.34 -0.41
C GLY A 93 -6.35 2.53 -1.17
N PHE A 94 -5.66 2.29 -2.29
CA PHE A 94 -5.08 3.36 -3.11
C PHE A 94 -6.16 4.33 -3.65
N THR A 95 -6.07 5.61 -3.30
CA THR A 95 -7.03 6.65 -3.68
C THR A 95 -6.63 7.48 -4.90
N GLY A 96 -5.43 7.30 -5.46
CA GLY A 96 -5.03 7.94 -6.72
C GLY A 96 -4.14 9.18 -6.61
N GLU A 97 -3.61 9.53 -5.43
CA GLU A 97 -2.69 10.67 -5.24
C GLU A 97 -1.23 10.33 -5.61
#